data_AF-A0A6L5Z2H7-F1
#
_entry.id   AF-A0A6L5Z2H7-F1
#
_cell.length_a   1.000
_cell.length_b   1.000
_cell.length_c   1.000
_cell.angle_alpha   90.00
_cell.angle_beta   90.00
_cell.angle_gamma   90.00
#
_symmetry.space_group_name_H-M   'P 1'
#
loop_
_entity.id
_entity.type
_entity.pdbx_description
1 polymer ?
#
loop_
_entity_poly.entity_id
_entity_poly.type
_entity_poly.pdbx_seq_one_letter_code
_entity_poly.pdbx_strand_id
1 'polypeptide(L)'
;MVEDDQWRALFATLEIDPNGVELSFKFTPKVGTASHRGSDKIAFAMIDSEEIRTISSENEALFYIRAVMVDQADQPAFDIPGIYPDSTPWTENRKKAWLRVAARVSERTGQHYVIIPQHHALTRKIVRVRVKVVTGRSRWSPGYLFPRLPCPPVAVVKNGSYVSLRKADLRERAGWTRVEGP
;
A
#
# COMPACT_ATOMS: atom_id res chain seq x y z
N MET A 1 -11.16 16.91 -16.07
CA MET A 1 -10.04 17.48 -16.83
C MET A 1 -8.77 17.08 -16.11
N VAL A 2 -8.02 16.14 -16.67
CA VAL A 2 -6.62 15.95 -16.29
C VAL A 2 -5.91 17.17 -16.84
N GLU A 3 -5.24 17.96 -16.00
CA GLU A 3 -4.50 19.12 -16.47
C GLU A 3 -3.46 18.64 -17.50
N ASP A 4 -3.53 19.17 -18.73
CA ASP A 4 -2.80 18.73 -19.93
C ASP A 4 -1.26 18.72 -19.80
N ASP A 5 -0.71 19.15 -18.66
CA ASP A 5 0.72 19.27 -18.41
C ASP A 5 1.29 18.30 -17.35
N GLN A 6 0.47 17.43 -16.72
CA GLN A 6 1.00 16.50 -15.70
C GLN A 6 2.03 15.50 -16.24
N TRP A 7 1.93 15.14 -17.53
CA TRP A 7 2.90 14.26 -18.16
C TRP A 7 4.31 14.88 -18.23
N ARG A 8 4.43 16.23 -18.27
CA ARG A 8 5.71 16.94 -18.28
C ARG A 8 6.49 16.80 -16.97
N ALA A 9 5.82 16.40 -15.89
CA ALA A 9 6.51 16.02 -14.65
C ALA A 9 7.30 14.70 -14.82
N LEU A 10 6.83 13.81 -15.70
CA LEU A 10 7.39 12.48 -15.91
C LEU A 10 8.27 12.40 -17.15
N PHE A 11 7.84 13.01 -18.26
CA PHE A 11 8.51 12.93 -19.55
C PHE A 11 8.97 14.31 -20.03
N ALA A 12 10.24 14.39 -20.44
CA ALA A 12 10.78 15.52 -21.20
C ALA A 12 10.35 15.47 -22.67
N THR A 13 10.09 14.27 -23.21
CA THR A 13 9.60 14.04 -24.57
C THR A 13 8.59 12.89 -24.51
N LEU A 14 7.45 13.03 -25.18
CA LEU A 14 6.42 12.01 -25.31
C LEU A 14 5.75 12.19 -26.68
N GLU A 15 6.03 11.27 -27.59
CA GLU A 15 5.63 11.36 -29.00
C GLU A 15 5.03 10.01 -29.42
N ILE A 16 3.90 10.08 -30.13
CA ILE A 16 3.34 8.94 -30.85
C ILE A 16 3.66 9.16 -32.33
N ASP A 17 4.15 8.14 -33.00
CA ASP A 17 4.42 8.20 -34.43
C ASP A 17 3.14 8.52 -35.22
N PRO A 18 3.24 9.10 -36.43
CA PRO A 18 2.06 9.50 -37.21
C PRO A 18 1.10 8.34 -37.54
N ASN A 19 1.58 7.10 -37.50
CA ASN A 19 0.78 5.90 -37.77
C ASN A 19 0.17 5.28 -36.50
N GLY A 20 0.50 5.79 -35.30
CA GLY A 20 -0.04 5.33 -34.02
C GLY A 20 0.50 3.98 -33.52
N VAL A 21 1.60 3.49 -34.09
CA VAL A 21 2.20 2.17 -33.82
C VAL A 21 3.32 2.27 -32.79
N GLU A 22 4.05 3.39 -32.76
CA GLU A 22 5.23 3.56 -31.91
C GLU A 22 5.06 4.72 -30.93
N LEU A 23 5.32 4.43 -29.65
CA LEU A 23 5.39 5.43 -28.59
C LEU A 23 6.86 5.67 -28.22
N SER A 24 7.36 6.84 -28.55
CA SER A 24 8.70 7.30 -28.19
C SER A 24 8.63 8.26 -27.01
N PHE A 25 9.44 8.03 -25.97
CA PHE A 25 9.46 8.92 -24.81
C PHE A 25 10.85 9.05 -24.19
N LYS A 26 11.06 10.18 -23.52
CA LYS A 26 12.24 10.46 -22.71
C LYS A 26 11.78 10.90 -21.33
N PHE A 27 12.18 10.18 -20.29
CA PHE A 27 11.92 10.59 -18.92
C PHE A 27 12.60 11.92 -18.58
N THR A 28 12.00 12.70 -17.68
CA THR A 28 12.69 13.87 -17.12
C THR A 28 13.95 13.44 -16.35
N PRO A 29 15.00 14.27 -16.28
CA PRO A 29 16.22 13.93 -15.54
C PRO A 29 15.96 13.52 -14.09
N LYS A 30 14.95 14.14 -13.45
CA LYS A 30 14.54 13.82 -12.08
C LYS A 30 14.13 12.35 -11.91
N VAL A 31 13.39 11.79 -12.87
CA VAL A 31 12.99 10.38 -12.87
C VAL A 31 14.23 9.50 -13.04
N GLY A 32 15.11 9.82 -14.00
CA GLY A 32 16.37 9.09 -14.21
C GLY A 32 17.25 9.02 -12.97
N THR A 33 17.42 10.15 -12.26
CA THR A 33 18.17 10.21 -10.99
C THR A 33 17.51 9.37 -9.90
N ALA A 34 16.18 9.39 -9.78
CA ALA A 34 15.46 8.62 -8.78
C ALA A 34 15.52 7.09 -9.05
N SER A 35 15.63 6.69 -10.31
CA SER A 35 15.74 5.29 -10.73
C SER A 35 17.17 4.73 -10.68
N HIS A 36 18.19 5.55 -10.38
CA HIS A 36 19.58 5.12 -10.44
C HIS A 36 19.95 4.22 -9.26
N ARG A 37 20.11 2.92 -9.54
CA ARG A 37 20.54 1.88 -8.59
C ARG A 37 22.05 1.96 -8.34
N GLY A 38 22.50 3.01 -7.66
CA GLY A 38 23.93 3.29 -7.50
C GLY A 38 24.35 3.98 -6.20
N SER A 39 23.42 4.23 -5.28
CA SER A 39 23.78 4.68 -3.93
C SER A 39 23.36 3.64 -2.90
N ASP A 40 24.28 3.23 -2.03
CA ASP A 40 24.09 2.18 -1.01
C ASP A 40 22.97 2.49 0.01
N LYS A 41 22.34 3.67 -0.09
CA LYS A 41 21.32 4.16 0.83
C LYS A 41 19.89 4.10 0.28
N ILE A 42 19.70 3.74 -0.99
CA ILE A 42 18.37 3.68 -1.60
C ILE A 42 17.92 2.21 -1.70
N ALA A 43 16.88 1.87 -0.94
CA ALA A 43 16.24 0.55 -1.03
C ALA A 43 15.43 0.45 -2.33
N PHE A 44 15.74 -0.55 -3.15
CA PHE A 44 14.99 -0.87 -4.36
C PHE A 44 14.17 -2.13 -4.14
N ALA A 45 12.99 -2.16 -4.75
CA ALA A 45 12.19 -3.36 -4.85
C ALA A 45 12.10 -3.81 -6.29
N MET A 46 12.28 -5.11 -6.50
CA MET A 46 12.02 -5.72 -7.79
C MET A 46 10.52 -5.97 -7.87
N ILE A 47 9.88 -5.43 -8.91
CA ILE A 47 8.46 -5.63 -9.18
C ILE A 47 8.37 -6.58 -10.37
N ASP A 48 7.55 -7.63 -10.25
CA ASP A 48 7.24 -8.49 -11.38
C ASP A 48 6.38 -7.73 -12.40
N SER A 49 6.91 -7.59 -13.61
CA SER A 49 6.28 -6.87 -14.72
C SER A 49 5.05 -7.58 -15.29
N GLU A 50 5.00 -8.92 -15.22
CA GLU A 50 3.81 -9.65 -15.65
C GLU A 50 2.67 -9.46 -14.64
N GLU A 51 2.98 -9.51 -13.35
CA GLU A 51 1.97 -9.28 -12.31
C GLU A 51 1.37 -7.88 -12.41
N ILE A 52 2.21 -6.83 -12.50
CA ILE A 52 1.71 -5.45 -12.58
C ILE A 52 0.90 -5.19 -13.85
N ARG A 53 1.21 -5.86 -14.96
CA ARG A 53 0.48 -5.74 -16.24
C ARG A 53 -0.97 -6.22 -16.13
N THR A 54 -1.25 -7.17 -15.25
CA THR A 54 -2.63 -7.69 -15.05
C THR A 54 -3.49 -6.80 -14.15
N ILE A 55 -2.90 -5.80 -13.49
CA ILE A 55 -3.60 -4.93 -12.54
C ILE A 55 -4.31 -3.80 -13.29
N SER A 56 -5.64 -3.77 -13.20
CA SER A 56 -6.48 -2.78 -13.90
C SER A 56 -6.86 -1.55 -13.06
N SER A 57 -6.43 -1.46 -11.81
CA SER A 57 -6.76 -0.37 -10.90
C SER A 57 -5.51 0.29 -10.32
N GLU A 58 -5.43 1.62 -10.40
CA GLU A 58 -4.37 2.42 -9.80
C GLU A 58 -4.17 2.10 -8.31
N ASN A 59 -5.26 2.01 -7.54
CA ASN A 59 -5.18 1.70 -6.11
C ASN A 59 -4.59 0.30 -5.86
N GLU A 60 -4.90 -0.66 -6.71
CA GLU A 60 -4.34 -2.01 -6.61
C GLU A 60 -2.86 -2.03 -6.97
N ALA A 61 -2.45 -1.33 -8.02
CA ALA A 61 -1.04 -1.19 -8.38
C ALA A 61 -0.26 -0.52 -7.25
N LEU A 62 -0.78 0.57 -6.71
CA LEU A 62 -0.19 1.30 -5.59
C LEU A 62 -0.07 0.47 -4.30
N PHE A 63 -1.03 -0.42 -4.04
CA PHE A 63 -0.98 -1.33 -2.89
C PHE A 63 0.04 -2.44 -3.13
N TYR A 64 -0.04 -3.12 -4.27
CA TYR A 64 0.83 -4.21 -4.67
C TYR A 64 2.30 -3.78 -4.64
N ILE A 65 2.64 -2.66 -5.29
CA ILE A 65 4.01 -2.13 -5.32
C ILE A 65 4.53 -1.91 -3.89
N ARG A 66 3.75 -1.24 -3.02
CA ARG A 66 4.19 -0.99 -1.64
C ARG A 66 4.33 -2.26 -0.83
N ALA A 67 3.47 -3.25 -1.04
CA ALA A 67 3.50 -4.53 -0.37
C ALA A 67 4.74 -5.34 -0.74
N VAL A 68 5.09 -5.39 -2.03
CA VAL A 68 6.31 -6.03 -2.54
C VAL A 68 7.56 -5.25 -2.08
N MET A 69 7.51 -3.92 -2.03
CA MET A 69 8.64 -3.09 -1.59
C MET A 69 9.10 -3.39 -0.17
N VAL A 70 8.18 -3.79 0.71
CA VAL A 70 8.51 -4.08 2.10
C VAL A 70 8.68 -5.58 2.37
N ASP A 71 8.46 -6.46 1.38
CA ASP A 71 8.37 -7.92 1.57
C ASP A 71 9.56 -8.54 2.35
N GLN A 72 10.76 -7.98 2.14
CA GLN A 72 12.01 -8.46 2.71
C GLN A 72 12.37 -7.83 4.07
N ALA A 73 11.56 -6.89 4.58
CA ALA A 73 11.83 -6.27 5.88
C ALA A 73 11.36 -7.15 7.05
N ASP A 74 12.04 -7.04 8.20
CA ASP A 74 11.67 -7.78 9.42
C ASP A 74 10.28 -7.38 9.94
N GLN A 75 9.93 -6.10 9.92
CA GLN A 75 8.62 -5.60 10.37
C GLN A 75 7.97 -4.77 9.26
N PRO A 76 7.54 -5.44 8.18
CA PRO A 76 7.24 -4.78 6.92
C PRO A 76 5.95 -4.00 7.01
N ALA A 77 5.99 -2.71 6.70
CA ALA A 77 4.81 -1.87 6.82
C ALA A 77 4.91 -0.63 5.95
N PHE A 78 3.77 -0.19 5.43
CA PHE A 78 3.64 0.98 4.56
C PHE A 78 2.33 1.70 4.86
N ASP A 79 2.10 2.83 4.19
CA ASP A 79 0.85 3.58 4.33
C ASP A 79 0.04 3.57 3.05
N ILE A 80 -1.28 3.50 3.22
CA ILE A 80 -2.20 3.71 2.11
C ILE A 80 -2.09 5.16 1.64
N PRO A 81 -1.85 5.41 0.34
CA PRO A 81 -1.71 6.76 -0.18
C PRO A 81 -3.03 7.54 -0.20
N GLY A 82 -2.90 8.86 -0.22
CA GLY A 82 -4.01 9.77 -0.49
C GLY A 82 -5.09 9.82 0.60
N ILE A 83 -4.76 9.48 1.84
CA ILE A 83 -5.66 9.67 2.98
C ILE A 83 -5.42 11.05 3.57
N TYR A 84 -6.34 11.99 3.34
CA TYR A 84 -6.29 13.33 3.88
C TYR A 84 -7.65 13.65 4.53
N PRO A 85 -7.70 14.05 5.81
CA PRO A 85 -8.95 14.21 6.54
C PRO A 85 -9.98 15.15 5.89
N ASP A 86 -9.52 16.18 5.19
CA ASP A 86 -10.38 17.27 4.70
C ASP A 86 -10.70 17.16 3.21
N SER A 87 -9.82 16.56 2.40
CA SER A 87 -10.03 16.38 0.95
C SER A 87 -10.38 14.95 0.55
N THR A 88 -9.81 13.96 1.23
CA THR A 88 -9.94 12.54 0.88
C THR A 88 -10.08 11.64 2.13
N PRO A 89 -11.15 11.81 2.92
CA PRO A 89 -11.29 11.17 4.22
C PRO A 89 -11.43 9.65 4.15
N TRP A 90 -11.04 8.98 5.24
CA TRP A 90 -11.26 7.55 5.44
C TRP A 90 -12.71 7.25 5.83
N THR A 91 -13.58 7.16 4.83
CA THR A 91 -14.98 6.76 4.98
C THR A 91 -15.14 5.23 4.94
N GLU A 92 -16.29 4.70 5.36
CA GLU A 92 -16.56 3.25 5.27
C GLU A 92 -16.52 2.73 3.82
N ASN A 93 -16.96 3.53 2.84
CA ASN A 93 -16.87 3.15 1.42
C ASN A 93 -15.41 3.06 0.95
N ARG A 94 -14.59 4.05 1.31
CA ARG A 94 -13.16 4.07 0.99
C ARG A 94 -12.42 2.93 1.67
N LYS A 95 -12.74 2.67 2.95
CA LYS A 95 -12.26 1.51 3.70
C LYS A 95 -12.58 0.21 2.96
N LYS A 96 -13.85 -0.04 2.61
CA LYS A 96 -14.26 -1.25 1.88
C LYS A 96 -13.51 -1.40 0.54
N ALA A 97 -13.31 -0.32 -0.21
CA ALA A 97 -12.56 -0.34 -1.47
C ALA A 97 -11.11 -0.80 -1.25
N TRP A 98 -10.41 -0.24 -0.26
CA TRP A 98 -9.05 -0.64 0.08
C TRP A 98 -8.95 -2.04 0.66
N LEU A 99 -9.94 -2.49 1.45
CA LEU A 99 -9.98 -3.87 1.96
C LEU A 99 -10.12 -4.89 0.83
N ARG A 100 -10.92 -4.61 -0.21
CA ARG A 100 -11.01 -5.46 -1.40
C ARG A 100 -9.71 -5.50 -2.20
N VAL A 101 -9.05 -4.35 -2.34
CA VAL A 101 -7.71 -4.28 -2.96
C VAL A 101 -6.72 -5.14 -2.17
N ALA A 102 -6.64 -4.92 -0.86
CA ALA A 102 -5.74 -5.67 0.01
C ALA A 102 -6.03 -7.19 -0.04
N ALA A 103 -7.29 -7.58 -0.11
CA ALA A 103 -7.69 -8.98 -0.28
C ALA A 103 -7.15 -9.59 -1.58
N ARG A 104 -7.36 -8.94 -2.73
CA ARG A 104 -6.83 -9.42 -4.01
C ARG A 104 -5.31 -9.52 -4.00
N VAL A 105 -4.62 -8.53 -3.45
CA VAL A 105 -3.15 -8.58 -3.33
C VAL A 105 -2.71 -9.67 -2.35
N SER A 106 -3.48 -9.92 -1.27
CA SER A 106 -3.19 -11.00 -0.31
C SER A 106 -3.26 -12.38 -0.98
N GLU A 107 -4.29 -12.61 -1.78
CA GLU A 107 -4.45 -13.83 -2.55
C GLU A 107 -3.31 -14.01 -3.57
N ARG A 108 -2.98 -12.95 -4.31
CA ARG A 108 -1.91 -12.97 -5.32
C ARG A 108 -0.52 -13.23 -4.74
N THR A 109 -0.18 -12.58 -3.64
CA THR A 109 1.20 -12.58 -3.09
C THR A 109 1.41 -13.57 -1.95
N GLY A 110 0.33 -14.15 -1.41
CA GLY A 110 0.38 -14.94 -0.17
C GLY A 110 0.67 -14.12 1.10
N GLN A 111 0.83 -12.80 0.99
CA GLN A 111 1.03 -11.93 2.14
C GLN A 111 -0.29 -11.69 2.89
N HIS A 112 -0.21 -11.37 4.18
CA HIS A 112 -1.37 -11.03 5.01
C HIS A 112 -1.20 -9.64 5.60
N TYR A 113 -2.31 -8.98 5.97
CA TYR A 113 -2.28 -7.57 6.33
C TYR A 113 -3.05 -7.27 7.61
N VAL A 114 -2.53 -6.35 8.40
CA VAL A 114 -3.25 -5.64 9.46
C VAL A 114 -3.35 -4.17 9.06
N ILE A 115 -4.57 -3.69 8.86
CA ILE A 115 -4.88 -2.35 8.37
C ILE A 115 -5.34 -1.50 9.54
N ILE A 116 -4.53 -0.49 9.87
CA ILE A 116 -4.60 0.28 11.11
C ILE A 116 -4.81 1.76 10.78
N PRO A 117 -6.04 2.28 10.88
CA PRO A 117 -6.28 3.71 10.82
C PRO A 117 -5.66 4.40 12.04
N GLN A 118 -5.11 5.60 11.82
CA GLN A 118 -4.47 6.41 12.85
C GLN A 118 -5.18 7.76 12.95
N HIS A 119 -5.64 8.09 14.15
CA HIS A 119 -6.28 9.37 14.43
C HIS A 119 -5.26 10.49 14.61
N HIS A 120 -5.65 11.69 14.19
CA HIS A 120 -5.04 12.91 14.69
C HIS A 120 -5.33 13.06 16.18
N ALA A 121 -4.33 13.44 16.96
CA ALA A 121 -4.45 13.57 18.41
C ALA A 121 -5.56 14.55 18.84
N LEU A 122 -5.73 15.65 18.09
CA LEU A 122 -6.65 16.73 18.47
C LEU A 122 -8.04 16.62 17.82
N THR A 123 -8.13 16.16 16.57
CA THR A 123 -9.39 16.22 15.80
C THR A 123 -10.13 14.89 15.75
N ARG A 124 -9.48 13.80 16.20
CA ARG A 124 -9.97 12.41 16.09
C ARG A 124 -10.28 11.96 14.64
N LYS A 125 -9.97 12.78 13.62
CA LYS A 125 -10.07 12.38 12.22
C LYS A 125 -8.93 11.42 11.87
N ILE A 126 -9.17 10.49 10.95
CA ILE A 126 -8.13 9.58 10.44
C ILE A 126 -7.23 10.35 9.48
N VAL A 127 -5.95 10.48 9.84
CA VAL A 127 -4.93 11.19 9.04
C VAL A 127 -4.06 10.26 8.22
N ARG A 128 -4.03 8.97 8.58
CA ARG A 128 -3.15 7.96 7.99
C ARG A 128 -3.75 6.59 8.19
N VAL A 129 -3.52 5.68 7.26
CA VAL A 129 -3.83 4.27 7.42
C VAL A 129 -2.57 3.46 7.18
N ARG A 130 -2.03 2.88 8.25
CA ARG A 130 -0.84 2.05 8.25
C ARG A 130 -1.24 0.61 7.92
N VAL A 131 -0.56 0.01 6.98
CA VAL A 131 -0.65 -1.42 6.66
C VAL A 131 0.59 -2.09 7.22
N LYS A 132 0.40 -3.05 8.12
CA LYS A 132 1.45 -3.97 8.55
C LYS A 132 1.30 -5.27 7.80
N VAL A 133 2.38 -5.72 7.21
CA VAL A 133 2.43 -6.88 6.33
C VAL A 133 2.96 -8.07 7.11
N VAL A 134 2.38 -9.24 6.92
CA VAL A 134 2.88 -10.50 7.47
C VAL A 134 3.24 -11.38 6.28
N THR A 135 4.51 -11.74 6.20
CA THR A 135 5.07 -12.60 5.15
C THR A 135 5.71 -13.82 5.82
N GLY A 136 6.11 -14.84 5.06
CA GLY A 136 6.84 -15.98 5.63
C GLY A 136 8.13 -15.57 6.36
N ARG A 137 8.73 -14.44 5.97
CA ARG A 137 10.02 -13.94 6.51
C ARG A 137 9.87 -12.89 7.61
N SER A 138 8.71 -12.21 7.69
CA SER A 138 8.54 -11.15 8.67
C SER A 138 8.70 -11.66 10.11
N ARG A 139 9.32 -10.84 10.94
CA ARG A 139 9.70 -11.03 12.34
C ARG A 139 9.03 -9.98 13.22
N TRP A 140 7.69 -10.06 13.31
CA TRP A 140 6.94 -9.23 14.25
C TRP A 140 7.20 -9.66 15.68
N SER A 141 7.41 -8.69 16.56
CA SER A 141 7.47 -8.91 18.00
C SER A 141 6.07 -8.78 18.63
N PRO A 142 5.79 -9.48 19.76
CA PRO A 142 4.54 -9.30 20.50
C PRO A 142 4.26 -7.84 20.82
N GLY A 143 3.03 -7.37 20.60
CA GLY A 143 2.64 -5.96 20.80
C GLY A 143 3.03 -5.00 19.67
N TYR A 144 3.72 -5.47 18.62
CA TYR A 144 4.12 -4.64 17.48
C TYR A 144 3.29 -4.89 16.22
N LEU A 145 2.60 -6.02 16.09
CA LEU A 145 1.72 -6.26 14.94
C LEU A 145 0.36 -5.58 15.14
N PHE A 146 -0.37 -5.88 16.20
CA PHE A 146 -1.65 -5.23 16.48
C PHE A 146 -1.46 -3.93 17.27
N PRO A 147 -2.25 -2.87 17.00
CA PRO A 147 -2.16 -1.62 17.76
C PRO A 147 -2.71 -1.80 19.18
N ARG A 148 -2.19 -1.00 20.12
CA ARG A 148 -2.72 -0.92 21.48
C ARG A 148 -4.03 -0.15 21.51
N LEU A 149 -4.94 -0.55 22.40
CA LEU A 149 -6.16 0.21 22.68
C LEU A 149 -5.85 1.45 23.54
N PRO A 150 -6.63 2.54 23.43
CA PRO A 150 -7.72 2.74 22.47
C PRO A 150 -7.22 3.06 21.06
N CYS A 151 -7.82 2.44 20.04
CA CYS A 151 -7.52 2.74 18.64
C CYS A 151 -8.81 2.72 17.78
N PRO A 152 -8.77 3.25 16.55
CA PRO A 152 -9.87 3.13 15.60
C PRO A 152 -10.11 1.65 15.22
N PRO A 153 -11.25 1.31 14.58
CA PRO A 153 -11.49 -0.04 14.07
C PRO A 153 -10.36 -0.51 13.15
N VAL A 154 -9.76 -1.64 13.49
CA VAL A 154 -8.69 -2.30 12.74
C VAL A 154 -9.30 -3.37 11.85
N ALA A 155 -8.70 -3.62 10.70
CA ALA A 155 -9.08 -4.77 9.86
C ALA A 155 -7.89 -5.70 9.64
N VAL A 156 -8.18 -6.99 9.47
CA VAL A 156 -7.20 -7.98 9.03
C VAL A 156 -7.59 -8.52 7.69
N VAL A 157 -6.59 -8.88 6.89
CA VAL A 157 -6.74 -9.46 5.56
C VAL A 157 -5.86 -10.69 5.47
N LYS A 158 -6.43 -11.81 5.02
CA LYS A 158 -5.74 -13.08 4.85
C LYS A 158 -6.39 -13.87 3.73
N ASN A 159 -5.59 -14.43 2.83
CA ASN A 159 -6.02 -15.37 1.79
C ASN A 159 -7.26 -14.89 1.02
N GLY A 160 -7.21 -13.67 0.46
CA GLY A 160 -8.34 -13.14 -0.32
C GLY A 160 -9.55 -12.65 0.49
N SER A 161 -9.52 -12.77 1.82
CA SER A 161 -10.63 -12.41 2.70
C SER A 161 -10.23 -11.33 3.71
N TYR A 162 -11.20 -10.57 4.22
CA TYR A 162 -10.97 -9.55 5.24
C TYR A 162 -12.08 -9.49 6.29
N VAL A 163 -11.71 -9.06 7.51
CA VAL A 163 -12.65 -8.82 8.61
C VAL A 163 -12.23 -7.60 9.43
N SER A 164 -13.20 -6.84 9.93
CA SER A 164 -12.96 -5.77 10.91
C SER A 164 -12.95 -6.35 12.32
N LEU A 165 -11.89 -6.09 13.07
CA LEU A 165 -11.74 -6.56 14.44
C LEU A 165 -12.53 -5.70 15.43
N ARG A 166 -13.14 -6.37 16.40
CA ARG A 166 -13.75 -5.77 17.58
C ARG A 166 -12.67 -5.48 18.63
N LYS A 167 -13.02 -4.68 19.64
CA LYS A 167 -12.12 -4.37 20.76
C LYS A 167 -11.68 -5.62 21.54
N ALA A 168 -12.55 -6.63 21.66
CA ALA A 168 -12.23 -7.89 22.31
C ALA A 168 -11.14 -8.64 21.54
N ASP A 169 -11.33 -8.81 20.23
CA ASP A 169 -10.36 -9.46 19.32
C ASP A 169 -8.99 -8.77 19.40
N LEU A 170 -8.95 -7.43 19.46
CA LEU A 170 -7.68 -6.70 19.59
C LEU A 170 -6.97 -6.91 20.92
N ARG A 171 -7.69 -7.13 22.02
CA ARG A 171 -7.08 -7.45 23.32
C ARG A 171 -6.49 -8.86 23.30
N GLU A 172 -7.23 -9.81 22.76
CA GLU A 172 -6.79 -11.19 22.60
C GLU A 172 -5.54 -11.28 21.71
N ARG A 173 -5.55 -10.55 20.60
CA ARG A 173 -4.48 -10.56 19.60
C ARG A 173 -3.31 -9.63 19.95
N ALA A 174 -3.29 -8.99 21.13
CA ALA A 174 -2.27 -8.01 21.50
C ALA A 174 -0.84 -8.59 21.47
N GLY A 175 -0.67 -9.86 21.82
CA GLY A 175 0.61 -10.56 21.80
C GLY A 175 0.94 -11.25 20.47
N TRP A 176 0.02 -11.24 19.50
CA TRP A 176 0.19 -12.01 18.27
C TRP A 176 1.22 -11.40 17.34
N THR A 177 1.94 -12.26 16.65
CA THR A 177 3.00 -11.91 15.68
C THR A 177 2.64 -12.34 14.26
N ARG A 178 1.51 -13.02 14.08
CA ARG A 178 0.96 -13.47 12.80
C ARG A 178 -0.51 -13.06 12.67
N VAL A 179 -0.99 -13.06 11.43
CA VAL A 179 -2.42 -12.91 11.13
C VAL A 179 -3.02 -14.31 10.99
N GLU A 180 -3.97 -14.62 11.87
CA GLU A 180 -4.90 -15.73 11.65
C GLU A 180 -6.16 -15.21 10.97
N GLY A 181 -6.88 -16.13 10.32
CA GLY A 181 -8.05 -15.80 9.49
C GLY A 181 -9.18 -15.17 10.31
N PRO A 182 -10.24 -14.71 9.62
CA PRO A 182 -11.54 -14.55 10.26
C PRO A 182 -12.00 -15.86 10.91
#